data_AF-A0A7K2MZX0-F1
#
_entry.id   AF-A0A7K2MZX0-F1
#
_cell.length_a   1.000
_cell.length_b   1.000
_cell.length_c   1.000
_cell.angle_alpha   90.00
_cell.angle_beta   90.00
_cell.angle_gamma   90.00
#
_symmetry.space_group_name_H-M   'P 1'
#
loop_
_entity.id
_entity.type
_entity.pdbx_description
1 polymer ?
#
loop_
_entity_poly.entity_id
_entity_poly.type
_entity_poly.pdbx_seq_one_letter_code
_entity_poly.pdbx_strand_id
1 'polypeptide(L)' 'MASTKMLKLPEVLQEISMSRAAFYRMRARGNGPRLVKLPNGHLRVRRTDLDDWLNRLDTPAY' A
#
# COMPACT_ATOMS: atom_id res chain seq x y z
N MET A 1 -20.23 10.10 4.77
CA MET A 1 -19.53 9.06 5.56
C MET A 1 -18.66 8.26 4.61
N ALA A 2 -17.37 8.55 4.54
CA ALA A 2 -16.48 7.88 3.59
C ALA A 2 -16.27 6.44 4.05
N SER A 3 -16.77 5.47 3.28
CA SER A 3 -16.48 4.06 3.54
C SER A 3 -14.97 3.85 3.50
N THR A 4 -14.41 3.19 4.53
CA THR A 4 -12.99 2.84 4.54
C THR A 4 -12.76 1.80 3.44
N LYS A 5 -12.48 2.26 2.22
CA LYS A 5 -12.24 1.38 1.07
C LYS A 5 -10.99 0.54 1.34
N MET A 6 -11.18 -0.77 1.40
CA MET A 6 -10.09 -1.75 1.56
C MET A 6 -9.70 -2.32 0.20
N LEU A 7 -8.54 -1.89 -0.29
CA LEU A 7 -7.95 -2.36 -1.53
C LEU A 7 -7.30 -3.73 -1.33
N LYS A 8 -7.45 -4.61 -2.32
CA LYS A 8 -6.64 -5.83 -2.47
C LYS A 8 -5.23 -5.43 -2.86
N LEU A 9 -4.26 -6.28 -2.54
CA LEU A 9 -2.87 -6.06 -2.95
C LEU A 9 -2.73 -5.82 -4.47
N PRO A 10 -3.38 -6.56 -5.39
CA PRO A 10 -3.29 -6.28 -6.82
C PRO A 10 -3.81 -4.89 -7.23
N GLU A 11 -4.87 -4.39 -6.58
CA GLU A 11 -5.42 -3.05 -6.86
C GLU A 11 -4.40 -1.98 -6.46
N VAL A 12 -3.78 -2.14 -5.28
CA VAL A 12 -2.70 -1.25 -4.83
C VAL A 12 -1.54 -1.23 -5.81
N LEU A 13 -1.08 -2.41 -6.25
CA LEU A 13 0.03 -2.56 -7.19
C LEU A 13 -0.27 -1.91 -8.54
N GLN A 14 -1.52 -2.00 -9.00
CA GLN A 14 -1.97 -1.35 -10.23
C GLN A 14 -1.98 0.18 -10.09
N GLU A 15 -2.45 0.71 -8.96
CA GLU A 15 -2.49 2.15 -8.70
C GLU A 15 -1.08 2.77 -8.69
N ILE A 16 -0.12 2.12 -8.02
CA ILE A 16 1.27 2.62 -7.96
C ILE A 16 2.13 2.16 -9.15
N SER A 17 1.53 1.48 -10.13
CA SER A 17 2.22 0.90 -11.29
C SER A 17 3.49 0.12 -10.94
N MET A 18 3.43 -0.71 -9.90
CA MET A 18 4.58 -1.43 -9.36
C MET A 18 4.37 -2.93 -9.41
N SER A 19 5.41 -3.68 -9.77
CA SER A 19 5.37 -5.15 -9.69
C SER A 19 5.30 -5.63 -8.24
N ARG A 20 4.64 -6.77 -8.02
CA ARG A 20 4.56 -7.43 -6.70
C ARG A 20 5.95 -7.66 -6.08
N ALA A 21 6.93 -8.03 -6.90
CA ALA A 21 8.31 -8.25 -6.45
C ALA A 21 8.98 -6.95 -5.98
N ALA A 22 8.82 -5.85 -6.71
CA ALA A 22 9.34 -4.54 -6.30
C ALA A 22 8.69 -4.08 -4.98
N PHE A 23 7.38 -4.27 -4.84
CA PHE A 23 6.66 -3.96 -3.61
C PHE A 23 7.20 -4.74 -2.40
N TYR A 24 7.43 -6.05 -2.52
CA TYR A 24 8.02 -6.81 -1.41
C TYR A 24 9.46 -6.43 -1.12
N ARG A 25 10.29 -6.11 -2.13
CA ARG A 25 11.66 -5.61 -1.89
C ARG A 25 11.64 -4.30 -1.12
N MET A 26 10.77 -3.37 -1.50
CA MET A 26 10.57 -2.10 -0.81
C MET A 26 10.11 -2.35 0.63
N ARG A 27 9.15 -3.25 0.83
CA ARG A 27 8.66 -3.63 2.16
C ARG A 27 9.71 -4.30 3.03
N ALA A 28 10.58 -5.13 2.44
CA ALA A 28 11.70 -5.74 3.15
C ALA A 28 12.70 -4.69 3.67
N ARG A 29 12.77 -3.53 3.02
CA ARG A 29 13.56 -2.37 3.48
C ARG A 29 12.83 -1.50 4.53
N GLY A 30 11.65 -1.93 4.99
CA GLY A 30 10.83 -1.17 5.94
C GLY A 30 9.91 -0.13 5.28
N ASN A 31 9.89 -0.05 3.95
CA ASN A 31 9.10 0.95 3.22
C ASN A 31 7.81 0.33 2.66
N GLY A 32 6.65 0.91 2.98
CA GLY A 32 5.39 0.53 2.36
C GLY A 32 4.17 0.90 3.20
N PRO A 33 2.97 0.81 2.59
CA PRO A 33 1.72 1.09 3.29
C PRO A 33 1.40 0.02 4.33
N ARG A 34 0.56 0.38 5.30
CA ARG A 34 0.09 -0.57 6.32
C ARG A 34 -0.78 -1.65 5.68
N LEU A 35 -0.39 -2.91 5.89
CA LEU A 35 -1.16 -4.07 5.47
C LEU A 35 -2.00 -4.61 6.62
N VAL A 36 -3.25 -4.90 6.32
CA VAL A 36 -4.19 -5.59 7.20
C VAL A 36 -4.30 -7.03 6.73
N LYS A 37 -3.88 -7.97 7.58
CA LYS A 37 -4.08 -9.40 7.33
C LYS A 37 -5.48 -9.78 7.78
N LEU A 38 -6.28 -10.32 6.87
CA LEU A 38 -7.61 -10.82 7.16
C LEU A 38 -7.54 -12.24 7.77
N PRO A 39 -8.59 -12.69 8.48
CA PRO A 39 -8.66 -14.06 9.02
C PRO A 39 -8.53 -15.15 7.96
N ASN A 40 -8.93 -14.86 6.71
CA ASN A 40 -8.79 -15.77 5.57
C ASN A 40 -7.38 -15.78 4.94
N GLY A 41 -6.40 -15.11 5.54
CA GLY A 41 -5.02 -15.05 5.05
C GLY A 41 -4.77 -14.03 3.95
N HIS A 42 -5.79 -13.37 3.41
CA HIS A 42 -5.62 -12.33 2.40
C HIS A 42 -5.11 -11.02 3.01
N LEU A 43 -4.33 -10.28 2.23
CA LEU A 43 -3.82 -8.95 2.60
C LEU A 43 -4.71 -7.86 2.00
N ARG A 44 -5.05 -6.87 2.82
CA ARG A 44 -5.75 -5.66 2.45
C ARG A 44 -4.94 -4.43 2.80
N VAL A 45 -5.13 -3.36 2.05
CA VAL A 45 -4.60 -2.03 2.36
C VAL A 45 -5.78 -1.09 2.45
N ARG A 46 -5.86 -0.25 3.48
CA ARG A 46 -6.86 0.82 3.51
C ARG A 46 -6.40 1.91 2.56
N ARG A 47 -7.34 2.46 1.77
CA ARG A 47 -7.01 3.54 0.83
C ARG A 47 -6.31 4.71 1.52
N THR A 48 -6.76 5.08 2.72
CA THR A 48 -6.14 6.11 3.54
C THR A 48 -4.68 5.79 3.90
N ASP A 49 -4.38 4.54 4.29
CA ASP A 49 -3.00 4.13 4.62
C ASP A 49 -2.09 4.16 3.37
N LEU A 50 -2.65 3.93 2.18
CA LEU A 50 -1.91 4.05 0.91
C LEU A 50 -1.65 5.51 0.57
N ASP A 51 -2.68 6.37 0.65
CA ASP A 51 -2.56 7.80 0.38
C ASP A 51 -1.59 8.47 1.36
N ASP A 52 -1.69 8.17 2.66
CA ASP A 52 -0.76 8.66 3.69
C ASP A 52 0.69 8.24 3.40
N TRP A 53 0.89 7.03 2.88
CA TRP A 53 2.21 6.55 2.50
C TRP A 53 2.75 7.27 1.25
N LEU A 54 1.93 7.46 0.22
CA LEU A 54 2.29 8.22 -0.98
C LEU A 54 2.63 9.68 -0.63
N ASN A 55 1.84 10.31 0.24
CA ASN A 55 2.10 11.68 0.71
C ASN A 55 3.43 11.80 1.47
N ARG A 56 3.87 10.75 2.17
CA ARG A 56 5.20 10.73 2.82
C ARG A 56 6.33 10.58 1.81
N LEU A 57 6.11 9.87 0.71
CA LEU A 57 7.07 9.72 -0.37
C LEU A 57 7.22 10.98 -1.23
N ASP A 58 6.17 11.79 -1.34
CA ASP A 58 6.17 13.07 -2.06
C ASP A 58 6.96 14.19 -1.33
N THR A 59 7.86 13.81 -0.42
CA THR A 59 8.89 14.76 0.03
C THR A 59 9.88 14.89 -1.13
N PRO A 60 9.96 16.05 -1.80
CA PRO A 60 10.88 16.21 -2.91
C PRO A 60 12.30 16.04 -2.37
N ALA A 61 13.01 15.04 -2.87
CA ALA A 61 14.46 15.00 -2.78
C ALA A 61 14.97 16.13 -3.69
N TYR A 62 15.09 17.34 -3.12
CA TYR A 62 15.81 18.45 -3.74
C TYR A 62 17.30 18.13 -3.76
#